data_AF-A0AAD9NSG3-F1
#
_entry.id   AF-A0AAD9NSG3-F1
#
_cell.length_a   1.000
_cell.length_b   1.000
_cell.length_c   1.000
_cell.angle_alpha   90.00
_cell.angle_beta   90.00
_cell.angle_gamma   90.00
#
_symmetry.space_group_name_H-M   'P 1'
#
loop_
_entity.id
_entity.type
_entity.pdbx_description
1 polymer ?
#
loop_
_entity_poly.entity_id
_entity_poly.type
_entity_poly.pdbx_seq_one_letter_code
_entity_poly.pdbx_strand_id
1 'polypeptide(L)'
;MKAKYSLLPLTNGDAKLSPLHRVLATPLFSPTFLTIVRSALPQLLFLSIYGLNLRFHLLPKLSDLGCVHLYNVSAVEEALLHTAPHRLVSSASNGVFDVFSAIPYLLHYLIPVVYPLFLYFRGQTDDISRFYWLLGWASWTLFAIWFLLPTAPPWLYESGYGAYIRGTNSSVLTGELLTSLHKEGCAFSRLDAWTGMSFFYNMFKNNPVPFASFPSGHVVWPTCIYVTSPPGGRVFALYVLWMTWATLYSCHHYLSDALAAVVVVLVVKRLLTHFENRSARTRPLDCSVVCPFAMPSFPKMMDMAASNNAASSGTRTIIIVSPTCPYMR
;
A
#
# COMPACT_ATOMS: atom_id res chain seq x y z
N MET A 1 46.94 -2.47 22.77
CA MET A 1 46.83 -3.22 21.49
C MET A 1 46.31 -2.28 20.42
N LYS A 2 47.17 -1.84 19.48
CA LYS A 2 46.81 -1.00 18.34
C LYS A 2 46.68 -1.89 17.11
N ALA A 3 45.50 -1.96 16.49
CA ALA A 3 45.31 -2.64 15.22
C ALA A 3 45.75 -1.72 14.06
N LYS A 4 46.79 -2.12 13.34
CA LYS A 4 47.19 -1.53 12.06
C LYS A 4 46.21 -1.99 10.98
N TYR A 5 45.48 -1.06 10.38
CA TYR A 5 44.83 -1.30 9.09
C TYR A 5 45.78 -0.80 8.00
N SER A 6 46.30 -1.72 7.19
CA SER A 6 47.04 -1.39 5.97
C SER A 6 46.03 -1.06 4.87
N LEU A 7 46.05 0.19 4.40
CA LEU A 7 45.35 0.60 3.18
C LEU A 7 46.10 0.05 1.96
N LEU A 8 45.45 -0.83 1.21
CA LEU A 8 45.84 -1.18 -0.17
C LEU A 8 45.44 -0.02 -1.10
N PRO A 9 46.23 0.28 -2.15
CA PRO A 9 45.92 1.36 -3.07
C PRO A 9 44.78 0.96 -4.00
N LEU A 10 43.78 1.84 -4.09
CA LEU A 10 42.66 1.75 -5.04
C LEU A 10 43.19 1.92 -6.46
N THR A 11 43.14 0.87 -7.27
CA THR A 11 43.31 0.97 -8.72
C THR A 11 42.06 1.55 -9.37
N ASN A 12 42.30 2.45 -10.32
CA ASN A 12 41.36 3.26 -11.08
C ASN A 12 40.12 2.53 -11.62
N GLY A 13 39.00 3.25 -11.65
CA GLY A 13 37.98 3.10 -12.69
C GLY A 13 36.63 2.54 -12.27
N ASP A 14 36.00 3.06 -11.22
CA ASP A 14 34.53 3.05 -11.10
C ASP A 14 34.11 4.11 -10.07
N ALA A 15 33.94 5.34 -10.53
CA ALA A 15 33.30 6.38 -9.74
C ALA A 15 31.87 5.92 -9.42
N LYS A 16 31.64 5.41 -8.21
CA LYS A 16 30.30 5.12 -7.67
C LYS A 16 29.49 6.42 -7.70
N LEU A 17 28.81 6.68 -8.81
CA LEU A 17 27.82 7.74 -8.93
C LEU A 17 26.82 7.60 -7.79
N SER A 18 26.57 8.69 -7.09
CA SER A 18 25.59 8.74 -6.01
C SER A 18 24.23 8.24 -6.55
N PRO A 19 23.39 7.61 -5.72
CA PRO A 19 22.06 7.16 -6.14
C PRO A 19 21.26 8.25 -6.86
N LEU A 20 21.44 9.50 -6.44
CA LEU A 20 20.81 10.69 -7.02
C LEU A 20 21.18 10.91 -8.50
N HIS A 21 22.45 10.71 -8.89
CA HIS A 21 22.90 10.90 -10.26
C HIS A 21 22.37 9.82 -11.21
N ARG A 22 22.17 8.59 -10.72
CA ARG A 22 21.56 7.51 -11.52
C ARG A 22 20.08 7.76 -11.80
N VAL A 23 19.38 8.38 -10.86
CA VAL A 23 17.95 8.68 -10.92
C VAL A 23 17.63 9.83 -11.88
N LEU A 24 18.52 10.82 -12.00
CA LEU A 24 18.34 11.95 -12.94
C LEU A 24 18.69 11.59 -14.39
N ALA A 25 19.43 10.50 -14.59
CA ALA A 25 19.87 10.03 -15.91
C ALA A 25 18.99 8.93 -16.50
N THR A 26 17.95 8.44 -15.80
CA THR A 26 17.05 7.43 -16.36
C THR A 26 16.23 8.04 -17.50
N PRO A 27 16.37 7.56 -18.74
CA PRO A 27 15.60 8.07 -19.85
C PRO A 27 14.11 7.86 -19.60
N LEU A 28 13.29 8.83 -20.03
CA LEU A 28 11.87 8.57 -20.27
C LEU A 28 11.79 7.29 -21.12
N PHE A 29 10.94 6.33 -20.71
CA PHE A 29 10.82 5.00 -21.32
C PHE A 29 11.89 3.95 -20.98
N SER A 30 12.69 4.14 -19.92
CA SER A 30 13.48 3.02 -19.37
C SER A 30 12.58 1.83 -18.95
N PRO A 31 13.09 0.59 -18.98
CA PRO A 31 12.34 -0.59 -18.50
C PRO A 31 11.83 -0.43 -17.06
N THR A 32 12.62 0.24 -16.21
CA THR A 32 12.24 0.59 -14.83
C THR A 32 11.05 1.53 -14.79
N PHE A 33 11.08 2.60 -15.59
CA PHE A 33 9.97 3.55 -15.70
C PHE A 33 8.68 2.87 -16.17
N LEU A 34 8.76 2.03 -17.21
CA LEU A 34 7.61 1.27 -17.71
C LEU A 34 7.05 0.30 -16.66
N THR A 35 7.90 -0.30 -15.83
CA THR A 35 7.48 -1.18 -14.73
C THR A 35 6.71 -0.41 -13.66
N ILE A 36 7.20 0.77 -13.28
CA ILE A 36 6.50 1.66 -12.33
C ILE A 36 5.15 2.09 -12.89
N VAL A 37 5.11 2.59 -14.13
CA VAL A 37 3.86 3.02 -14.78
C VAL A 37 2.86 1.86 -14.82
N ARG A 38 3.30 0.68 -15.27
CA ARG A 38 2.44 -0.52 -15.32
C ARG A 38 1.89 -0.90 -13.95
N SER A 39 2.71 -0.83 -12.91
CA SER A 39 2.27 -1.14 -11.55
C SER A 39 1.26 -0.13 -10.99
N ALA A 40 1.32 1.13 -11.41
CA ALA A 40 0.42 2.19 -10.98
C ALA A 40 -0.95 2.17 -11.70
N LEU A 41 -1.04 1.53 -12.88
CA LEU A 41 -2.27 1.49 -13.68
C LEU A 41 -3.52 1.04 -12.91
N PRO A 42 -3.52 -0.03 -12.09
CA PRO A 42 -4.72 -0.44 -11.38
C PRO A 42 -5.22 0.64 -10.41
N GLN A 43 -4.30 1.33 -9.71
CA GLN A 43 -4.66 2.41 -8.79
C GLN A 43 -5.19 3.64 -9.54
N LEU A 44 -4.55 4.02 -10.66
CA LEU A 44 -5.01 5.15 -11.47
C LEU A 44 -6.40 4.88 -12.07
N LEU A 45 -6.65 3.65 -12.52
CA LEU A 45 -7.95 3.24 -13.04
C LEU A 45 -9.02 3.26 -11.93
N PHE A 46 -8.68 2.75 -10.74
CA PHE A 46 -9.56 2.83 -9.57
C PHE A 46 -9.91 4.29 -9.25
N LEU A 47 -8.93 5.20 -9.13
CA LEU A 47 -9.18 6.60 -8.81
C LEU A 47 -10.03 7.30 -9.87
N SER A 48 -9.81 6.95 -11.14
CA SER A 48 -10.61 7.45 -12.25
C SER A 48 -12.07 7.03 -12.10
N ILE A 49 -12.34 5.75 -11.88
CA ILE A 49 -13.70 5.20 -11.74
C ILE A 49 -14.37 5.68 -10.45
N TYR A 50 -13.61 5.78 -9.36
CA TYR A 50 -14.06 6.34 -8.09
C TYR A 50 -14.57 7.78 -8.26
N GLY A 51 -13.80 8.64 -8.95
CA GLY A 51 -14.22 10.01 -9.25
C GLY A 51 -15.40 10.12 -10.22
N LEU A 52 -15.53 9.16 -11.14
CA LEU A 52 -16.66 9.07 -12.06
C LEU A 52 -17.99 8.75 -11.37
N ASN A 53 -17.98 8.29 -10.11
CA ASN A 53 -19.21 7.97 -9.40
C ASN A 53 -20.17 9.18 -9.31
N LEU A 54 -19.63 10.40 -9.16
CA LEU A 54 -20.44 11.63 -9.12
C LEU A 54 -21.29 11.82 -10.38
N ARG A 55 -20.81 11.33 -11.54
CA ARG A 55 -21.50 11.46 -12.84
C ARG A 55 -22.36 10.25 -13.17
N PHE A 56 -21.80 9.05 -13.05
CA PHE A 56 -22.43 7.83 -13.57
C PHE A 56 -23.17 7.01 -12.52
N HIS A 57 -23.08 7.36 -11.24
CA HIS A 57 -23.85 6.71 -10.17
C HIS A 57 -23.64 5.19 -10.13
N LEU A 58 -22.37 4.79 -10.07
CA LEU A 58 -21.92 3.39 -9.96
C LEU A 58 -22.13 2.82 -8.54
N LEU A 59 -22.01 3.67 -7.53
CA LEU A 59 -22.19 3.37 -6.11
C LEU A 59 -23.20 4.35 -5.50
N PRO A 60 -23.93 3.93 -4.46
CA PRO A 60 -24.92 4.76 -3.78
C PRO A 60 -24.39 6.13 -3.35
N LYS A 61 -25.17 7.17 -3.65
CA LYS A 61 -24.94 8.57 -3.28
C LYS A 61 -25.95 8.99 -2.23
N LEU A 62 -25.70 10.17 -1.66
CA LEU A 62 -26.57 10.76 -0.64
C LEU A 62 -28.03 10.94 -1.10
N SER A 63 -28.26 11.16 -2.40
CA SER A 63 -29.61 11.25 -2.98
C SER A 63 -30.41 9.95 -2.86
N ASP A 64 -29.74 8.81 -2.67
CA ASP A 64 -30.35 7.48 -2.74
C ASP A 64 -30.68 6.93 -1.35
N LEU A 65 -30.44 7.73 -0.32
CA LEU A 65 -30.58 7.36 1.08
C LEU A 65 -32.00 6.90 1.46
N GLY A 66 -33.03 7.30 0.69
CA GLY A 66 -34.41 6.84 0.86
C GLY A 66 -34.77 5.52 0.14
N CYS A 67 -33.90 5.03 -0.76
CA CYS A 67 -34.15 3.83 -1.58
C CYS A 67 -33.02 2.78 -1.52
N VAL A 68 -31.88 3.10 -0.92
CA VAL A 68 -30.75 2.18 -0.74
C VAL A 68 -30.81 1.49 0.62
N HIS A 69 -30.57 0.19 0.63
CA HIS A 69 -30.34 -0.55 1.85
C HIS A 69 -28.87 -0.39 2.30
N LEU A 70 -28.65 0.26 3.45
CA LEU A 70 -27.31 0.41 4.03
C LEU A 70 -27.10 -0.58 5.17
N TYR A 71 -26.01 -1.34 5.10
CA TYR A 71 -25.63 -2.23 6.19
C TYR A 71 -25.08 -1.42 7.38
N ASN A 72 -25.51 -1.79 8.59
CA ASN A 72 -25.11 -1.14 9.83
C ASN A 72 -23.97 -1.90 10.52
N VAL A 73 -22.74 -1.46 10.30
CA VAL A 73 -21.55 -2.07 10.92
C VAL A 73 -21.54 -1.85 12.44
N SER A 74 -22.08 -0.72 12.94
CA SER A 74 -22.19 -0.46 14.39
C SER A 74 -22.98 -1.56 15.10
N ALA A 75 -24.05 -2.07 14.48
CA ALA A 75 -24.86 -3.14 15.07
C ALA A 75 -24.07 -4.44 15.21
N VAL A 76 -23.17 -4.73 14.25
CA VAL A 76 -22.27 -5.88 14.32
C VAL A 76 -21.25 -5.70 15.45
N GLU A 77 -20.67 -4.50 15.58
CA GLU A 77 -19.72 -4.21 16.68
C GLU A 77 -20.39 -4.30 18.04
N GLU A 78 -21.58 -3.72 18.20
CA GLU A 78 -22.32 -3.79 19.46
C GLU A 78 -22.72 -5.24 19.80
N ALA A 79 -23.06 -6.07 18.81
CA ALA A 79 -23.34 -7.49 19.03
C ALA A 79 -22.09 -8.30 19.42
N LEU A 80 -20.92 -8.01 18.84
CA LEU A 80 -19.68 -8.77 19.06
C LEU A 80 -18.85 -8.28 20.25
N LEU A 81 -18.80 -6.96 20.46
CA LEU A 81 -17.92 -6.28 21.41
C LEU A 81 -18.71 -5.69 22.60
N HIS A 82 -20.04 -5.76 22.58
CA HIS A 82 -20.94 -5.14 23.58
C HIS A 82 -20.72 -3.62 23.72
N THR A 83 -20.10 -2.99 22.72
CA THR A 83 -19.83 -1.56 22.69
C THR A 83 -19.62 -1.12 21.25
N ALA A 84 -19.72 0.18 21.02
CA ALA A 84 -19.36 0.84 19.76
C ALA A 84 -18.02 1.58 19.96
N PRO A 85 -16.86 1.00 19.57
CA PRO A 85 -15.55 1.57 19.84
C PRO A 85 -15.39 3.01 19.36
N HIS A 86 -15.98 3.36 18.20
CA HIS A 86 -15.93 4.72 17.69
C HIS A 86 -16.58 5.73 18.64
N ARG A 87 -17.69 5.38 19.32
CA ARG A 87 -18.34 6.24 20.33
C ARG A 87 -17.49 6.41 21.57
N LEU A 88 -16.85 5.33 22.03
CA LEU A 88 -15.93 5.40 23.17
C LEU A 88 -14.77 6.37 22.87
N VAL A 89 -14.15 6.23 21.70
CA VAL A 89 -13.02 7.08 21.29
C VAL A 89 -13.47 8.52 21.06
N SER A 90 -14.59 8.75 20.36
CA SER A 90 -15.07 10.10 20.04
C SER A 90 -15.63 10.84 21.26
N SER A 91 -16.07 10.13 22.31
CA SER A 91 -16.54 10.73 23.57
C SER A 91 -15.45 11.48 24.34
N ALA A 92 -14.17 11.15 24.12
CA ALA A 92 -13.03 11.86 24.69
C ALA A 92 -12.71 13.17 23.95
N SER A 93 -13.72 13.82 23.36
CA SER A 93 -13.54 14.93 22.43
C SER A 93 -12.94 16.18 23.07
N ASN A 94 -11.90 16.73 22.45
CA ASN A 94 -11.33 18.04 22.80
C ASN A 94 -10.57 18.63 21.60
N GLY A 95 -10.30 19.94 21.64
CA GLY A 95 -9.65 20.65 20.53
C GLY A 95 -8.26 20.13 20.15
N VAL A 96 -7.49 19.60 21.12
CA VAL A 96 -6.16 19.02 20.84
C VAL A 96 -6.31 17.73 20.03
N PHE A 97 -7.23 16.85 20.43
CA PHE A 97 -7.50 15.60 19.69
C PHE A 97 -8.18 15.85 18.35
N ASP A 98 -8.98 16.91 18.24
CA ASP A 98 -9.54 17.36 16.97
C ASP A 98 -8.42 17.68 15.96
N VAL A 99 -7.48 18.55 16.33
CA VAL A 99 -6.31 18.85 15.48
C VAL A 99 -5.44 17.62 15.24
N PHE A 100 -5.19 16.82 16.28
CA PHE A 100 -4.35 15.62 16.18
C PHE A 100 -4.94 14.55 15.24
N SER A 101 -6.28 14.43 15.20
CA SER A 101 -6.98 13.53 14.29
C SER A 101 -7.01 14.05 12.84
N ALA A 102 -7.00 15.38 12.65
CA ALA A 102 -6.97 15.98 11.33
C ALA A 102 -5.64 15.71 10.58
N ILE A 103 -4.51 15.65 11.29
CA ILE A 103 -3.19 15.49 10.65
C ILE A 103 -3.10 14.24 9.75
N PRO A 104 -3.30 13.00 10.25
CA PRO A 104 -3.21 11.82 9.39
C PRO A 104 -4.26 11.85 8.29
N TYR A 105 -5.43 12.44 8.56
CA TYR A 105 -6.51 12.56 7.59
C TYR A 105 -6.15 13.47 6.41
N LEU A 106 -5.49 14.61 6.65
CA LEU A 106 -5.00 15.49 5.57
C LEU A 106 -3.83 14.86 4.81
N LEU A 107 -2.96 14.16 5.54
CA LEU A 107 -1.84 13.43 4.95
C LEU A 107 -2.27 12.28 4.03
N HIS A 108 -3.51 11.80 4.14
CA HIS A 108 -4.11 10.81 3.25
C HIS A 108 -3.97 11.18 1.76
N TYR A 109 -4.09 12.46 1.41
CA TYR A 109 -3.97 12.93 0.03
C TYR A 109 -2.52 13.10 -0.42
N LEU A 110 -1.60 13.32 0.51
CA LEU A 110 -0.21 13.68 0.23
C LEU A 110 0.72 12.46 0.21
N ILE A 111 0.66 11.61 1.24
CA ILE A 111 1.65 10.54 1.43
C ILE A 111 1.64 9.49 0.31
N PRO A 112 0.49 9.03 -0.23
CA PRO A 112 0.49 8.09 -1.36
C PRO A 112 1.24 8.59 -2.60
N VAL A 113 1.40 9.91 -2.75
CA VAL A 113 2.18 10.53 -3.83
C VAL A 113 3.64 10.71 -3.43
N VAL A 114 3.90 11.21 -2.22
CA VAL A 114 5.26 11.50 -1.72
C VAL A 114 6.07 10.23 -1.44
N TYR A 115 5.45 9.16 -0.95
CA TYR A 115 6.15 7.93 -0.58
C TYR A 115 6.83 7.24 -1.79
N PRO A 116 6.15 7.02 -2.93
CA PRO A 116 6.80 6.55 -4.15
C PRO A 116 7.94 7.45 -4.65
N LEU A 117 7.78 8.78 -4.55
CA LEU A 117 8.83 9.73 -4.91
C LEU A 117 10.05 9.58 -3.98
N PHE A 118 9.83 9.43 -2.68
CA PHE A 118 10.89 9.15 -1.72
C PHE A 118 11.65 7.86 -2.08
N LEU A 119 10.94 6.76 -2.37
CA LEU A 119 11.57 5.50 -2.79
C LEU A 119 12.36 5.67 -4.10
N TYR A 120 11.83 6.47 -5.04
CA TYR A 120 12.48 6.75 -6.32
C TYR A 120 13.84 7.43 -6.12
N PHE A 121 13.89 8.49 -5.29
CA PHE A 121 15.15 9.17 -4.96
C PHE A 121 16.12 8.30 -4.15
N ARG A 122 15.63 7.27 -3.45
CA ARG A 122 16.46 6.27 -2.76
C ARG A 122 16.95 5.14 -3.67
N GLY A 123 16.52 5.12 -4.94
CA GLY A 123 16.84 4.05 -5.89
C GLY A 123 16.11 2.73 -5.59
N GLN A 124 15.01 2.77 -4.82
CA GLN A 124 14.22 1.61 -4.41
C GLN A 124 13.02 1.41 -5.35
N THR A 125 13.29 1.32 -6.65
CA THR A 125 12.24 1.32 -7.69
C THR A 125 11.36 0.08 -7.65
N ASP A 126 11.88 -1.05 -7.21
CA ASP A 126 11.10 -2.29 -7.09
C ASP A 126 10.05 -2.18 -5.98
N ASP A 127 10.36 -1.47 -4.89
CA ASP A 127 9.44 -1.26 -3.78
C ASP A 127 8.29 -0.31 -4.18
N ILE A 128 8.53 0.63 -5.10
CA ILE A 128 7.47 1.44 -5.72
C ILE A 128 6.47 0.54 -6.45
N SER A 129 6.97 -0.39 -7.26
CA SER A 129 6.09 -1.28 -8.02
C SER A 129 5.33 -2.26 -7.14
N ARG A 130 5.97 -2.81 -6.10
CA ARG A 130 5.29 -3.63 -5.09
C ARG A 130 4.19 -2.85 -4.38
N PHE A 131 4.48 -1.61 -3.98
CA PHE A 131 3.51 -0.72 -3.35
C PHE A 131 2.30 -0.46 -4.25
N TYR A 132 2.51 -0.05 -5.51
CA TYR A 132 1.40 0.28 -6.41
C TYR A 132 0.58 -0.92 -6.84
N TRP A 133 1.18 -2.08 -7.09
CA TRP A 133 0.42 -3.30 -7.35
C TRP A 133 -0.48 -3.64 -6.16
N LEU A 134 0.07 -3.62 -4.94
CA LEU A 134 -0.69 -3.91 -3.74
C LEU A 134 -1.80 -2.88 -3.50
N LEU A 135 -1.48 -1.60 -3.56
CA LEU A 135 -2.44 -0.51 -3.35
C LEU A 135 -3.58 -0.59 -4.39
N GLY A 136 -3.24 -0.74 -5.67
CA GLY A 136 -4.24 -0.79 -6.73
C GLY A 136 -5.21 -1.97 -6.57
N TRP A 137 -4.70 -3.18 -6.34
CA TRP A 137 -5.57 -4.36 -6.15
C TRP A 137 -6.34 -4.34 -4.83
N ALA A 138 -5.77 -3.77 -3.76
CA ALA A 138 -6.49 -3.54 -2.51
C ALA A 138 -7.65 -2.54 -2.71
N SER A 139 -7.41 -1.42 -3.40
CA SER A 139 -8.44 -0.43 -3.73
C SER A 139 -9.58 -1.03 -4.57
N TRP A 140 -9.25 -1.87 -5.55
CA TRP A 140 -10.26 -2.60 -6.33
C TRP A 140 -11.08 -3.58 -5.51
N THR A 141 -10.44 -4.25 -4.55
CA THR A 141 -11.13 -5.15 -3.61
C THR A 141 -12.10 -4.35 -2.71
N LEU A 142 -11.69 -3.18 -2.23
CA LEU A 142 -12.56 -2.25 -1.51
C LEU A 142 -13.76 -1.84 -2.38
N PHE A 143 -13.50 -1.40 -3.61
CA PHE A 143 -14.55 -0.99 -4.54
C PHE A 143 -15.59 -2.09 -4.79
N ALA A 144 -15.13 -3.34 -4.97
CA ALA A 144 -16.00 -4.49 -5.13
C ALA A 144 -16.85 -4.74 -3.87
N ILE A 145 -16.26 -4.63 -2.68
CA ILE A 145 -17.00 -4.77 -1.42
C ILE A 145 -18.03 -3.64 -1.27
N TRP A 146 -17.66 -2.38 -1.55
CA TRP A 146 -18.59 -1.24 -1.48
C TRP A 146 -19.77 -1.38 -2.45
N PHE A 147 -19.54 -1.98 -3.61
CA PHE A 147 -20.58 -2.27 -4.58
C PHE A 147 -21.57 -3.34 -4.08
N LEU A 148 -21.05 -4.39 -3.43
CA LEU A 148 -21.88 -5.50 -2.94
C LEU A 148 -22.53 -5.20 -1.58
N LEU A 149 -21.87 -4.41 -0.74
CA LEU A 149 -22.19 -4.16 0.66
C LEU A 149 -22.06 -2.65 0.98
N PRO A 150 -22.96 -1.80 0.47
CA PRO A 150 -22.97 -0.39 0.81
C PRO A 150 -23.24 -0.22 2.31
N THR A 151 -22.38 0.55 2.97
CA THR A 151 -22.33 0.65 4.43
C THR A 151 -22.37 2.10 4.87
N ALA A 152 -23.23 2.40 5.84
CA ALA A 152 -23.39 3.73 6.40
C ALA A 152 -22.23 4.04 7.38
N PRO A 153 -21.51 5.15 7.20
CA PRO A 153 -20.45 5.56 8.12
C PRO A 153 -21.01 6.09 9.46
N PRO A 154 -20.19 6.17 10.53
CA PRO A 154 -20.67 6.59 11.85
C PRO A 154 -21.29 7.99 11.85
N TRP A 155 -20.71 8.96 11.13
CA TRP A 155 -21.25 10.33 11.05
C TRP A 155 -22.71 10.38 10.58
N LEU A 156 -23.16 9.40 9.78
CA LEU A 156 -24.56 9.34 9.35
C LEU A 156 -25.49 9.02 10.53
N TYR A 157 -25.05 8.16 11.44
CA TYR A 157 -25.85 7.77 12.59
C TYR A 157 -25.74 8.76 13.76
N GLU A 158 -24.60 9.41 13.89
CA GLU A 158 -24.29 10.34 14.98
C GLU A 158 -24.76 11.78 14.70
N SER A 159 -25.05 12.16 13.44
CA SER A 159 -25.55 13.49 13.06
C SER A 159 -27.02 13.77 13.41
N GLY A 160 -27.63 13.00 14.32
CA GLY A 160 -29.08 13.05 14.64
C GLY A 160 -29.97 12.44 13.54
N TYR A 161 -29.48 12.38 12.31
CA TYR A 161 -30.14 11.74 11.18
C TYR A 161 -30.31 10.21 11.32
N GLY A 162 -29.35 9.55 11.98
CA GLY A 162 -29.49 8.14 12.35
C GLY A 162 -30.73 7.86 13.20
N ALA A 163 -31.16 8.81 14.03
CA ALA A 163 -32.39 8.68 14.81
C ALA A 163 -33.65 8.83 13.93
N TYR A 164 -33.59 9.66 12.88
CA TYR A 164 -34.68 9.80 11.89
C TYR A 164 -34.87 8.53 11.05
N ILE A 165 -33.78 7.92 10.55
CA ILE A 165 -33.85 6.62 9.84
C ILE A 165 -34.43 5.53 10.76
N ARG A 166 -34.03 5.51 12.04
CA ARG A 166 -34.51 4.48 13.00
C ARG A 166 -35.95 4.71 13.47
N GLY A 167 -36.41 5.96 13.50
CA GLY A 167 -37.70 6.35 14.10
C GLY A 167 -38.82 6.62 13.11
N THR A 168 -38.53 6.83 11.83
CA THR A 168 -39.54 7.13 10.82
C THR A 168 -39.43 6.15 9.66
N ASN A 169 -40.51 5.41 9.38
CA ASN A 169 -40.68 4.64 8.14
C ASN A 169 -40.87 5.57 6.92
N SER A 170 -40.25 6.76 6.91
CA SER A 170 -40.39 7.77 5.87
C SER A 170 -39.23 7.67 4.89
N SER A 171 -39.52 7.14 3.71
CA SER A 171 -38.62 7.06 2.55
C SER A 171 -38.43 8.40 1.82
N VAL A 172 -38.98 9.50 2.32
CA VAL A 172 -38.92 10.82 1.68
C VAL A 172 -38.04 11.76 2.52
N LEU A 173 -36.86 12.04 1.98
CA LEU A 173 -35.94 13.05 2.49
C LEU A 173 -36.03 14.27 1.58
N THR A 174 -36.21 15.44 2.16
CA THR A 174 -36.12 16.70 1.42
C THR A 174 -34.65 17.02 1.16
N GLY A 175 -34.35 17.64 0.02
CA GLY A 175 -32.99 18.05 -0.32
C GLY A 175 -32.33 18.98 0.72
N GLU A 176 -33.15 19.74 1.45
CA GLU A 176 -32.74 20.64 2.52
C GLU A 176 -32.19 19.91 3.76
N LEU A 177 -32.75 18.75 4.10
CA LEU A 177 -32.27 17.91 5.20
C LEU A 177 -30.96 17.18 4.84
N LEU A 178 -30.74 16.88 3.56
CA LEU A 178 -29.48 16.29 3.09
C LEU A 178 -28.33 17.30 3.12
N THR A 179 -28.61 18.60 2.96
CA THR A 179 -27.61 19.67 3.01
C THR A 179 -27.12 20.00 4.42
N SER A 180 -27.88 19.68 5.46
CA SER A 180 -27.49 19.89 6.86
C SER A 180 -26.67 18.76 7.47
N LEU A 181 -26.43 17.67 6.73
CA LEU A 181 -25.60 16.56 7.18
C LEU A 181 -24.12 16.97 7.21
N HIS A 182 -23.53 16.85 8.40
CA HIS A 182 -22.10 17.02 8.66
C HIS A 182 -21.31 15.79 8.18
N LYS A 183 -21.12 15.70 6.86
CA LYS A 183 -20.45 14.57 6.18
C LYS A 183 -18.97 14.44 6.55
N GLU A 184 -18.38 15.53 7.03
CA GLU A 184 -17.03 15.60 7.55
C GLU A 184 -16.87 14.89 8.91
N GLY A 185 -17.95 14.42 9.52
CA GLY A 185 -17.89 13.68 10.79
C GLY A 185 -17.60 14.54 12.01
N CYS A 186 -17.58 13.88 13.17
CA CYS A 186 -17.70 14.52 14.47
C CYS A 186 -16.57 15.52 14.75
N ALA A 187 -15.31 15.10 14.63
CA ALA A 187 -14.16 15.93 14.99
C ALA A 187 -13.96 17.10 14.03
N PHE A 188 -14.18 16.88 12.73
CA PHE A 188 -13.91 17.90 11.73
C PHE A 188 -15.03 18.95 11.66
N SER A 189 -16.27 18.55 11.98
CA SER A 189 -17.36 19.50 12.21
C SER A 189 -17.03 20.46 13.36
N ARG A 190 -16.48 19.94 14.46
CA ARG A 190 -15.99 20.77 15.58
C ARG A 190 -14.84 21.68 15.19
N LEU A 191 -13.89 21.20 14.37
CA LEU A 191 -12.79 22.05 13.86
C LEU A 191 -13.31 23.19 12.99
N ASP A 192 -14.22 22.90 12.06
CA ASP A 192 -14.81 23.92 11.20
C ASP A 192 -15.58 24.95 12.06
N ALA A 193 -16.35 24.50 13.04
CA ALA A 193 -17.07 25.37 13.98
C ALA A 193 -16.12 26.22 14.85
N TRP A 194 -15.05 25.63 15.36
CA TRP A 194 -14.06 26.31 16.20
C TRP A 194 -13.24 27.34 15.43
N THR A 195 -12.85 27.02 14.19
CA THR A 195 -12.05 27.90 13.34
C THR A 195 -12.87 28.94 12.59
N GLY A 196 -14.20 28.75 12.49
CA GLY A 196 -15.09 29.57 11.68
C GLY A 196 -14.88 29.37 10.16
N MET A 197 -14.11 28.37 9.76
CA MET A 197 -13.83 28.06 8.36
C MET A 197 -14.50 26.73 8.00
N SER A 198 -15.31 26.70 6.93
CA SER A 198 -15.92 25.47 6.42
C SER A 198 -14.92 24.60 5.63
N PHE A 199 -13.72 24.39 6.15
CA PHE A 199 -12.64 23.73 5.43
C PHE A 199 -12.96 22.25 5.17
N PHE A 200 -13.27 21.49 6.22
CA PHE A 200 -13.58 20.08 6.09
C PHE A 200 -14.93 19.87 5.41
N TYR A 201 -15.96 20.67 5.75
CA TYR A 201 -17.24 20.64 5.05
C TYR A 201 -17.06 20.74 3.53
N ASN A 202 -16.23 21.68 3.06
CA ASN A 202 -15.96 21.84 1.62
C ASN A 202 -15.22 20.64 1.01
N MET A 203 -14.39 19.95 1.79
CA MET A 203 -13.69 18.74 1.35
C MET A 203 -14.66 17.54 1.20
N PHE A 204 -15.63 17.40 2.10
CA PHE A 204 -16.52 16.21 2.14
C PHE A 204 -17.89 16.40 1.52
N LYS A 205 -18.37 17.63 1.31
CA LYS A 205 -19.71 17.88 0.76
C LYS A 205 -19.94 17.19 -0.59
N ASN A 206 -18.85 17.03 -1.38
CA ASN A 206 -18.82 16.40 -2.69
C ASN A 206 -18.15 15.02 -2.69
N ASN A 207 -18.14 14.30 -1.55
CA ASN A 207 -17.61 12.95 -1.50
C ASN A 207 -18.32 12.07 -2.55
N PRO A 208 -17.59 11.50 -3.54
CA PRO A 208 -18.17 10.68 -4.58
C PRO A 208 -18.83 9.42 -4.04
N VAL A 209 -18.37 8.87 -2.91
CA VAL A 209 -18.81 7.58 -2.40
C VAL A 209 -19.08 7.65 -0.88
N PRO A 210 -20.20 8.27 -0.46
CA PRO A 210 -20.50 8.52 0.95
C PRO A 210 -20.89 7.26 1.75
N PHE A 211 -21.32 6.18 1.08
CA PHE A 211 -21.81 4.95 1.72
C PHE A 211 -20.86 3.75 1.52
N ALA A 212 -19.57 4.04 1.61
CA ALA A 212 -18.48 3.08 1.46
C ALA A 212 -17.61 3.04 2.73
N SER A 213 -18.24 2.92 3.90
CA SER A 213 -17.52 2.89 5.19
C SER A 213 -16.64 1.65 5.31
N PHE A 214 -17.19 0.47 5.01
CA PHE A 214 -16.50 -0.81 5.19
C PHE A 214 -16.04 -1.39 3.85
N PRO A 215 -14.77 -1.77 3.68
CA PRO A 215 -13.62 -1.52 4.56
C PRO A 215 -13.05 -0.10 4.42
N SER A 216 -12.23 0.32 5.38
CA SER A 216 -11.70 1.69 5.42
C SER A 216 -10.57 1.94 4.40
N GLY A 217 -10.84 2.78 3.39
CA GLY A 217 -9.83 3.25 2.44
C GLY A 217 -8.70 4.06 3.08
N HIS A 218 -8.97 4.78 4.17
CA HIS A 218 -7.97 5.54 4.92
C HIS A 218 -6.91 4.64 5.57
N VAL A 219 -7.29 3.42 5.96
CA VAL A 219 -6.40 2.44 6.60
C VAL A 219 -5.72 1.52 5.59
N VAL A 220 -6.29 1.31 4.39
CA VAL A 220 -5.68 0.49 3.33
C VAL A 220 -4.30 1.02 2.90
N TRP A 221 -4.21 2.26 2.44
CA TRP A 221 -2.96 2.79 1.88
C TRP A 221 -1.77 2.81 2.87
N PRO A 222 -1.91 3.18 4.16
CA PRO A 222 -0.78 3.14 5.08
C PRO A 222 -0.41 1.70 5.42
N THR A 223 -1.39 0.78 5.42
CA THR A 223 -1.12 -0.64 5.60
C THR A 223 -0.32 -1.19 4.40
N CYS A 224 -0.64 -0.78 3.16
CA CYS A 224 0.15 -1.13 1.98
C CYS A 224 1.60 -0.67 2.13
N ILE A 225 1.84 0.56 2.61
CA ILE A 225 3.20 1.05 2.88
C ILE A 225 3.86 0.20 3.96
N TYR A 226 3.19 -0.04 5.09
CA TYR A 226 3.74 -0.82 6.20
C TYR A 226 4.19 -2.22 5.76
N VAL A 227 3.37 -2.95 5.00
CA VAL A 227 3.68 -4.33 4.61
C VAL A 227 4.65 -4.45 3.42
N THR A 228 4.89 -3.35 2.69
CA THR A 228 5.87 -3.29 1.60
C THR A 228 7.18 -2.62 2.01
N SER A 229 7.21 -1.95 3.16
CA SER A 229 8.41 -1.33 3.70
C SER A 229 9.43 -2.39 4.14
N PRO A 230 10.74 -2.16 3.92
CA PRO A 230 11.81 -3.00 4.45
C PRO A 230 11.72 -3.18 5.98
N PRO A 231 12.30 -4.27 6.54
CA PRO A 231 12.29 -4.55 7.98
C PRO A 231 12.92 -3.36 8.75
N GLY A 232 12.05 -2.57 9.37
CA GLY A 232 12.35 -1.22 9.88
C GLY A 232 11.11 -0.31 9.92
N GLY A 233 10.04 -0.66 9.17
CA GLY A 233 8.78 0.07 9.07
C GLY A 233 7.91 0.21 10.33
N ARG A 234 8.47 0.16 11.54
CA ARG A 234 7.72 0.35 12.81
C ARG A 234 6.98 1.69 12.85
N VAL A 235 7.57 2.72 12.24
CA VAL A 235 6.93 4.05 12.11
C VAL A 235 5.63 3.96 11.30
N PHE A 236 5.59 3.13 10.26
CA PHE A 236 4.35 2.95 9.47
C PHE A 236 3.31 2.13 10.21
N ALA A 237 3.70 1.19 11.08
CA ALA A 237 2.75 0.54 11.99
C ALA A 237 2.10 1.55 12.94
N LEU A 238 2.90 2.45 13.55
CA LEU A 238 2.37 3.54 14.37
C LEU A 238 1.45 4.46 13.57
N TYR A 239 1.78 4.73 12.31
CA TYR A 239 0.93 5.54 11.43
C TYR A 239 -0.39 4.84 11.10
N VAL A 240 -0.40 3.52 10.86
CA VAL A 240 -1.64 2.74 10.67
C VAL A 240 -2.52 2.84 11.92
N LEU A 241 -1.94 2.70 13.11
CA LEU A 241 -2.67 2.86 14.38
C LEU A 241 -3.20 4.29 14.56
N TRP A 242 -2.40 5.31 14.27
CA TRP A 242 -2.81 6.71 14.37
C TRP A 242 -3.93 7.05 13.39
N MET A 243 -3.82 6.59 12.15
CA MET A 243 -4.88 6.74 11.15
C MET A 243 -6.16 6.03 11.60
N THR A 244 -6.05 4.81 12.14
CA THR A 244 -7.20 4.07 12.67
C THR A 244 -7.87 4.82 13.81
N TRP A 245 -7.09 5.30 14.79
CA TRP A 245 -7.62 6.11 15.87
C TRP A 245 -8.29 7.38 15.35
N ALA A 246 -7.68 8.08 14.39
CA ALA A 246 -8.21 9.31 13.82
C ALA A 246 -9.54 9.12 13.08
N THR A 247 -9.70 8.01 12.34
CA THR A 247 -10.96 7.72 11.64
C THR A 247 -12.09 7.33 12.59
N LEU A 248 -11.79 6.64 13.69
CA LEU A 248 -12.76 6.35 14.75
C LEU A 248 -13.15 7.63 15.50
N TYR A 249 -12.17 8.41 15.94
CA TYR A 249 -12.37 9.65 16.68
C TYR A 249 -13.17 10.69 15.88
N SER A 250 -12.90 10.79 14.58
CA SER A 250 -13.64 11.66 13.65
C SER A 250 -15.00 11.11 13.20
N CYS A 251 -15.42 9.94 13.66
CA CYS A 251 -16.67 9.27 13.24
C CYS A 251 -16.75 8.97 11.72
N HIS A 252 -15.61 8.70 11.08
CA HIS A 252 -15.59 8.28 9.67
C HIS A 252 -15.67 6.78 9.49
N HIS A 253 -15.16 6.02 10.45
CA HIS A 253 -15.09 4.57 10.35
C HIS A 253 -15.34 3.89 11.69
N TYR A 254 -15.87 2.69 11.62
CA TYR A 254 -15.93 1.74 12.71
C TYR A 254 -14.57 1.04 12.89
N LEU A 255 -14.35 0.40 14.03
CA LEU A 255 -13.13 -0.40 14.25
C LEU A 255 -13.04 -1.55 13.24
N SER A 256 -14.18 -2.17 12.94
CA SER A 256 -14.32 -3.27 11.99
C SER A 256 -13.92 -2.86 10.58
N ASP A 257 -14.22 -1.62 10.16
CA ASP A 257 -13.80 -1.09 8.86
C ASP A 257 -12.27 -1.06 8.74
N ALA A 258 -11.60 -0.63 9.83
CA ALA A 258 -10.14 -0.54 9.89
C ALA A 258 -9.48 -1.93 9.94
N LEU A 259 -10.02 -2.85 10.74
CA LEU A 259 -9.53 -4.23 10.82
C LEU A 259 -9.70 -4.96 9.48
N ALA A 260 -10.86 -4.80 8.84
CA ALA A 260 -11.11 -5.39 7.53
C ALA A 260 -10.18 -4.81 6.45
N ALA A 261 -9.85 -3.51 6.51
CA ALA A 261 -8.87 -2.91 5.61
C ALA A 261 -7.50 -3.59 5.72
N VAL A 262 -7.03 -3.86 6.95
CA VAL A 262 -5.77 -4.58 7.17
C VAL A 262 -5.86 -6.00 6.61
N VAL A 263 -6.95 -6.72 6.87
CA VAL A 263 -7.17 -8.07 6.33
C VAL A 263 -7.15 -8.08 4.80
N VAL A 264 -7.84 -7.15 4.15
CA VAL A 264 -7.85 -7.03 2.69
C VAL A 264 -6.42 -6.87 2.16
N VAL A 265 -5.64 -5.96 2.74
CA VAL A 265 -4.25 -5.75 2.31
C VAL A 265 -3.41 -7.01 2.48
N LEU A 266 -3.54 -7.72 3.59
CA LEU A 266 -2.80 -8.97 3.82
C LEU A 266 -3.20 -10.09 2.85
N VAL A 267 -4.49 -10.24 2.55
CA VAL A 267 -5.01 -11.21 1.58
C VAL A 267 -4.51 -10.88 0.17
N VAL A 268 -4.66 -9.63 -0.28
CA VAL A 268 -4.19 -9.20 -1.60
C VAL A 268 -2.68 -9.38 -1.73
N LYS A 269 -1.90 -9.00 -0.71
CA LYS A 269 -0.45 -9.24 -0.67
C LYS A 269 -0.14 -10.73 -0.82
N ARG A 270 -0.83 -11.59 -0.09
CA ARG A 270 -0.64 -13.04 -0.15
C ARG A 270 -0.93 -13.59 -1.55
N LEU A 271 -2.00 -13.12 -2.19
CA LEU A 271 -2.37 -13.50 -3.55
C LEU A 271 -1.31 -13.06 -4.56
N LEU A 272 -0.87 -11.79 -4.51
CA LEU A 272 0.18 -11.27 -5.38
C LEU A 272 1.47 -12.08 -5.27
N THR A 273 1.95 -12.31 -4.04
CA THR A 273 3.14 -13.14 -3.81
C THR A 273 2.94 -14.60 -4.28
N HIS A 274 1.74 -15.16 -4.13
CA HIS A 274 1.45 -16.51 -4.64
C HIS A 274 1.59 -16.58 -6.16
N PHE A 275 1.02 -15.61 -6.90
CA PHE A 275 1.11 -15.55 -8.35
C PHE A 275 2.54 -15.28 -8.85
N GLU A 276 3.28 -14.40 -8.18
CA GLU A 276 4.69 -14.14 -8.47
C GLU A 276 5.54 -15.42 -8.33
N ASN A 277 5.39 -16.13 -7.20
CA ASN A 277 6.13 -17.37 -6.95
C ASN A 277 5.75 -18.47 -7.94
N ARG A 278 4.48 -18.54 -8.36
CA ARG A 278 4.02 -19.51 -9.35
C ARG A 278 4.60 -19.21 -10.73
N SER A 279 4.62 -17.93 -11.14
CA SER A 279 5.24 -17.49 -12.39
C SER A 279 6.74 -17.79 -12.42
N ALA A 280 7.44 -17.58 -11.30
CA ALA A 280 8.86 -17.90 -11.18
C ALA A 280 9.13 -19.42 -11.31
N ARG A 281 8.25 -20.27 -10.77
CA ARG A 281 8.38 -21.73 -10.84
C ARG A 281 8.12 -22.30 -12.24
N THR A 282 7.29 -21.63 -13.04
CA THR A 282 6.92 -22.08 -14.40
C THR A 282 7.85 -21.56 -15.48
N ARG A 283 8.79 -20.65 -15.18
CA ARG A 283 9.81 -20.25 -16.16
C ARG A 283 10.75 -21.44 -16.36
N PRO A 284 10.88 -22.00 -17.58
CA PRO A 284 11.89 -23.02 -17.82
C PRO A 284 13.25 -22.43 -17.44
N LEU A 285 14.03 -23.20 -16.69
CA LEU A 285 15.44 -22.92 -16.44
C LEU A 285 16.14 -23.01 -17.79
N ASP A 286 16.09 -21.95 -18.57
CA ASP A 286 16.88 -21.84 -19.80
C ASP A 286 18.34 -21.58 -19.40
N CYS A 287 18.97 -22.62 -18.85
CA CYS A 287 20.41 -22.74 -18.70
C CYS A 287 21.02 -23.29 -20.00
N SER A 288 20.48 -22.89 -21.15
CA SER A 288 21.01 -23.20 -22.48
C SER A 288 21.48 -21.93 -23.19
N VAL A 289 22.09 -20.99 -22.45
CA VAL A 289 23.11 -20.15 -23.09
C VAL A 289 24.33 -21.03 -23.28
N VAL A 290 24.37 -21.72 -24.43
CA VAL A 290 25.60 -22.21 -25.01
C VAL A 290 26.56 -21.03 -25.06
N CYS A 291 27.56 -20.98 -24.17
CA CYS A 291 28.69 -20.07 -24.33
C CYS A 291 29.32 -20.39 -25.70
N PRO A 292 29.30 -19.50 -26.70
CA PRO A 292 29.81 -19.81 -28.03
C PRO A 292 31.36 -19.87 -28.11
N PHE A 293 32.04 -19.86 -26.97
CA PHE A 293 33.50 -19.81 -26.88
C PHE A 293 34.05 -20.76 -25.80
N ALA A 294 33.68 -22.04 -25.88
CA ALA A 294 34.59 -23.09 -25.41
C ALA A 294 35.36 -23.59 -26.64
N MET A 295 36.47 -22.91 -26.95
CA MET A 295 37.42 -23.42 -27.94
C MET A 295 37.88 -24.83 -27.51
N PRO A 296 37.87 -25.82 -28.40
CA PRO A 296 38.42 -27.13 -28.08
C PRO A 296 39.92 -26.96 -27.83
N SER A 297 40.37 -27.37 -26.65
CA SER A 297 41.78 -27.48 -26.31
C SER A 297 42.44 -28.43 -27.32
N PHE A 298 43.34 -27.90 -28.15
CA PHE A 298 44.22 -28.67 -29.01
C PHE A 298 45.00 -29.70 -28.19
N PRO A 299 45.11 -30.97 -28.64
CA PRO A 299 46.04 -31.92 -28.04
C PRO A 299 47.47 -31.52 -28.40
N LYS A 300 48.28 -31.18 -27.40
CA LYS A 300 49.74 -31.08 -27.56
C LYS A 300 50.29 -32.50 -27.76
N MET A 301 50.76 -32.79 -28.98
CA MET A 301 51.65 -33.92 -29.26
C MET A 301 53.06 -33.61 -28.73
N MET A 302 53.61 -34.61 -28.03
CA MET A 302 55.02 -34.98 -27.89
C MET A 302 56.02 -33.95 -27.35
N ASP A 303 56.58 -34.27 -26.19
CA ASP A 303 58.03 -34.44 -26.06
C ASP A 303 58.33 -35.63 -25.13
N MET A 304 59.07 -36.59 -25.67
CA MET A 304 59.71 -37.70 -24.96
C MET A 304 61.11 -37.25 -24.53
N ALA A 305 61.42 -37.24 -23.23
CA ALA A 305 62.74 -37.56 -22.70
C ALA A 305 62.72 -37.78 -21.18
N ALA A 306 62.98 -39.04 -20.80
CA ALA A 306 63.64 -39.58 -19.61
C ALA A 306 63.68 -38.79 -18.27
N SER A 307 63.26 -39.44 -17.18
CA SER A 307 64.16 -39.87 -16.09
C SER A 307 63.40 -40.43 -14.89
N ASN A 308 63.84 -41.60 -14.45
CA ASN A 308 63.54 -42.38 -13.24
C ASN A 308 63.29 -41.57 -11.95
N ASN A 309 62.25 -41.94 -11.17
CA ASN A 309 62.37 -42.65 -9.88
C ASN A 309 61.10 -42.58 -9.02
N ALA A 310 60.82 -43.73 -8.38
CA ALA A 310 60.24 -43.93 -7.05
C ALA A 310 58.80 -43.43 -6.71
N ALA A 311 57.92 -44.42 -6.55
CA ALA A 311 57.02 -44.65 -5.42
C ALA A 311 56.38 -43.44 -4.69
N SER A 312 55.06 -43.32 -4.75
CA SER A 312 54.18 -43.40 -3.56
C SER A 312 52.70 -43.30 -3.97
N SER A 313 51.87 -44.03 -3.24
CA SER A 313 50.42 -44.05 -3.35
C SER A 313 49.79 -42.71 -2.95
N GLY A 314 48.73 -42.32 -3.64
CA GLY A 314 47.96 -41.14 -3.25
C GLY A 314 46.90 -40.77 -4.27
N THR A 315 45.71 -41.36 -4.14
CA THR A 315 44.51 -40.98 -4.89
C THR A 315 44.17 -39.51 -4.58
N ARG A 316 44.50 -38.58 -5.48
CA ARG A 316 44.06 -37.18 -5.41
C ARG A 316 42.77 -37.02 -6.20
N THR A 317 41.65 -36.92 -5.48
CA THR A 317 40.38 -36.42 -6.02
C THR A 317 40.56 -34.96 -6.41
N ILE A 318 40.49 -34.66 -7.71
CA ILE A 318 40.42 -33.30 -8.23
C ILE A 318 38.96 -32.84 -8.09
N ILE A 319 38.67 -31.99 -7.11
CA ILE A 319 37.40 -31.29 -7.01
C ILE A 319 37.47 -30.09 -7.97
N ILE A 320 36.79 -30.20 -9.11
CA ILE A 320 36.56 -29.05 -9.99
C ILE A 320 35.46 -28.21 -9.34
N VAL A 321 35.84 -27.10 -8.73
CA VAL A 321 34.90 -26.08 -8.25
C VAL A 321 34.42 -25.30 -9.48
N SER A 322 33.17 -25.51 -9.86
CA SER A 322 32.49 -24.71 -10.90
C SER A 322 32.29 -23.28 -10.41
N PRO A 323 32.56 -22.24 -11.22
CA PRO A 323 32.28 -20.87 -10.85
C PRO A 323 30.77 -20.66 -10.78
N THR A 324 30.30 -20.24 -9.62
CA THR A 324 28.91 -19.83 -9.36
C THR A 324 28.47 -18.74 -10.33
N CYS A 325 27.33 -18.97 -11.00
CA CYS A 325 26.64 -18.04 -11.88
C CYS A 325 26.26 -16.74 -11.11
N PRO A 326 26.62 -15.53 -11.60
CA PRO A 326 26.50 -14.30 -10.81
C PRO A 326 25.11 -13.64 -10.81
N TYR A 327 24.08 -14.28 -11.39
CA TYR A 327 22.72 -13.73 -11.43
C TYR A 327 21.82 -14.31 -10.34
N MET A 328 22.16 -14.05 -9.08
CA MET A 328 21.20 -13.98 -7.99
C MET A 328 21.73 -13.04 -6.92
N ARG A 329 21.32 -11.77 -6.97
CA ARG A 329 21.17 -10.88 -5.82
C ARG A 329 19.94 -10.02 -6.00
#